data_AF-A0A844BYQ0-F1
#
_entry.id   AF-A0A844BYQ0-F1
#
_cell.length_a   1.000
_cell.length_b   1.000
_cell.length_c   1.000
_cell.angle_alpha   90.00
_cell.angle_beta   90.00
_cell.angle_gamma   90.00
#
_symmetry.space_group_name_H-M   'P 1'
#
loop_
_entity.id
_entity.type
_entity.pdbx_description
1 polymer ?
#
loop_
_entity_poly.entity_id
_entity_poly.type
_entity_poly.pdbx_seq_one_letter_code
_entity_poly.pdbx_strand_id
1 'polypeptide(L)'
;MTEAIKYTYKEHLVERQAKAEKAMLKEFNEGDYTLEQPLIKYNPYLLNALSAVILFRTEEPTAITVRVKGKTEKADFYQSFPRGTEHIIPIVGLYSDYENKIEVYPWQKYDQKVTHTIKTPETNGAKLVENMDTTPEYMQDNVIFLCPAISDLAIAVDYAGDVRLDFTEAMVWDIKRLPNGNLLMGSERLMRMPYFVSGIYELSAVGKVYREYRVPHGYHHDQISLPNGDIVALNCNLPEGTVEDMAVVIDKDTGHVKKTFNFADFIKPGS
;
A
#
# COMPACT_ATOMS: atom_id res chain seq x y z
N MET A 1 28.68 -14.27 26.54
CA MET A 1 28.13 -15.00 25.39
C MET A 1 28.23 -14.08 24.20
N THR A 2 29.03 -14.42 23.19
CA THR A 2 29.08 -13.67 21.93
C THR A 2 27.83 -14.00 21.14
N GLU A 3 26.85 -13.09 21.08
CA GLU A 3 25.71 -13.24 20.18
C GLU A 3 26.25 -13.35 18.74
N ALA A 4 26.03 -14.50 18.12
CA ALA A 4 26.37 -14.68 16.73
C ALA A 4 25.38 -13.86 15.89
N ILE A 5 25.88 -12.82 15.22
CA ILE A 5 25.08 -12.03 14.27
C ILE A 5 24.58 -12.98 13.18
N LYS A 6 23.26 -13.18 13.13
CA LYS A 6 22.61 -14.07 12.18
C LYS A 6 22.34 -13.32 10.88
N TYR A 7 23.06 -13.66 9.82
CA TYR A 7 22.78 -13.17 8.48
C TYR A 7 21.54 -13.87 7.91
N THR A 8 20.63 -13.08 7.33
CA THR A 8 19.45 -13.61 6.63
C THR A 8 19.37 -12.94 5.27
N TYR A 9 19.25 -13.73 4.21
CA TYR A 9 18.95 -13.22 2.87
C TYR A 9 17.44 -13.02 2.73
N LYS A 10 17.01 -11.83 2.30
CA LYS A 10 15.61 -11.51 1.98
C LYS A 10 15.53 -10.95 0.57
N GLU A 11 14.94 -11.74 -0.34
CA GLU A 11 14.66 -11.34 -1.73
C GLU A 11 13.86 -10.03 -1.78
N HIS A 12 14.08 -9.22 -2.82
CA HIS A 12 13.42 -7.94 -2.98
C HIS A 12 11.90 -8.08 -3.04
N LEU A 13 11.15 -7.23 -2.33
CA LEU A 13 9.69 -7.28 -2.35
C LEU A 13 9.15 -7.12 -3.78
N VAL A 14 9.71 -6.18 -4.54
CA VAL A 14 9.40 -5.97 -5.97
C VAL A 14 9.61 -7.25 -6.80
N GLU A 15 10.70 -8.00 -6.57
CA GLU A 15 10.97 -9.25 -7.30
C GLU A 15 9.98 -10.36 -6.91
N ARG A 16 9.67 -10.48 -5.62
CA ARG A 16 8.65 -11.42 -5.11
C ARG A 16 7.28 -11.10 -5.70
N GLN A 17 6.90 -9.83 -5.73
CA GLN A 17 5.65 -9.35 -6.34
C GLN A 17 5.60 -9.62 -7.85
N ALA A 18 6.70 -9.37 -8.57
CA ALA A 18 6.76 -9.64 -10.01
C ALA A 18 6.56 -11.13 -10.32
N LYS A 19 7.13 -12.04 -9.51
CA LYS A 19 6.90 -13.48 -9.65
C LYS A 19 5.45 -13.85 -9.35
N ALA A 20 4.88 -13.33 -8.27
CA ALA A 20 3.50 -13.61 -7.87
C ALA A 20 2.49 -13.08 -8.91
N GLU A 21 2.67 -11.84 -9.39
CA GLU A 21 1.84 -11.24 -10.43
C GLU A 21 1.95 -12.03 -11.74
N LYS A 22 3.17 -12.39 -12.17
CA LYS A 22 3.35 -13.22 -13.37
C LYS A 22 2.63 -14.56 -13.25
N ALA A 23 2.66 -15.21 -12.09
CA ALA A 23 1.96 -16.47 -11.87
C ALA A 23 0.43 -16.29 -11.91
N MET A 24 -0.09 -15.26 -11.22
CA MET A 24 -1.51 -14.91 -11.24
C MET A 24 -2.03 -14.62 -12.66
N LEU A 25 -1.29 -13.81 -13.43
CA LEU A 25 -1.67 -13.46 -14.80
C LEU A 25 -1.55 -14.66 -15.75
N LYS A 26 -0.55 -15.52 -15.56
CA LYS A 26 -0.44 -16.76 -16.32
C LYS A 26 -1.68 -17.64 -16.12
N GLU A 27 -2.07 -17.86 -14.86
CA GLU A 27 -3.27 -18.63 -14.53
C GLU A 27 -4.52 -17.99 -15.13
N PHE A 28 -4.68 -16.67 -15.01
CA PHE A 28 -5.79 -15.92 -15.63
C PHE A 28 -5.86 -16.08 -17.16
N ASN A 29 -4.71 -16.17 -17.83
CA ASN A 29 -4.63 -16.32 -19.28
C ASN A 29 -4.87 -17.76 -19.74
N GLU A 30 -4.58 -18.75 -18.89
CA GLU A 30 -4.77 -20.18 -19.20
C GLU A 30 -6.19 -20.69 -18.85
N GLY A 31 -6.93 -19.96 -18.01
CA GLY A 31 -8.30 -20.29 -17.62
C GLY A 31 -9.37 -19.44 -18.30
N ASP A 32 -10.60 -19.94 -18.23
CA ASP A 32 -11.81 -19.23 -18.66
C ASP A 32 -12.56 -18.71 -17.43
N TYR A 33 -12.37 -17.42 -17.14
CA TYR A 33 -12.89 -16.78 -15.93
C TYR A 33 -13.94 -15.74 -16.32
N THR A 34 -15.18 -15.93 -15.85
CA THR A 34 -16.31 -15.03 -16.08
C THR A 34 -16.62 -14.22 -14.82
N LEU A 35 -17.54 -13.27 -14.91
CA LEU A 35 -18.00 -12.52 -13.74
C LEU A 35 -18.61 -13.44 -12.67
N GLU A 36 -19.27 -14.53 -13.06
CA GLU A 36 -19.89 -15.50 -12.15
C GLU A 36 -18.86 -16.44 -11.51
N GLN A 37 -17.81 -16.77 -12.26
CA GLN A 37 -16.72 -17.66 -11.83
C GLN A 37 -15.36 -16.99 -12.07
N PRO A 38 -15.04 -15.92 -11.32
CA PRO A 38 -13.80 -15.20 -11.52
C PRO A 38 -12.63 -15.93 -10.88
N LEU A 39 -11.42 -15.58 -11.32
CA LEU A 39 -10.21 -15.90 -10.57
C LEU A 39 -10.08 -14.94 -9.39
N ILE A 40 -10.04 -15.44 -8.17
CA ILE A 40 -9.84 -14.63 -6.96
C ILE A 40 -8.48 -14.96 -6.36
N LYS A 41 -7.60 -13.96 -6.24
CA LYS A 41 -6.30 -14.09 -5.55
C LYS A 41 -6.28 -13.23 -4.29
N TYR A 42 -6.13 -13.87 -3.14
CA TYR A 42 -5.94 -13.20 -1.85
C TYR A 42 -4.49 -12.71 -1.68
N ASN A 43 -4.31 -11.46 -1.23
CA ASN A 43 -3.03 -10.77 -1.02
C ASN A 43 -1.95 -11.12 -2.08
N PRO A 44 -2.22 -10.95 -3.38
CA PRO A 44 -1.31 -11.41 -4.43
C PRO A 44 0.03 -10.65 -4.45
N TYR A 45 0.06 -9.46 -3.85
CA TYR A 45 1.26 -8.62 -3.76
C TYR A 45 2.01 -8.77 -2.43
N LEU A 46 1.58 -9.70 -1.55
CA LEU A 46 2.32 -10.08 -0.34
C LEU A 46 2.61 -8.91 0.61
N LEU A 47 1.79 -7.86 0.57
CA LEU A 47 2.02 -6.63 1.33
C LEU A 47 0.78 -6.16 2.09
N ASN A 48 -0.44 -6.31 1.57
CA ASN A 48 -1.67 -5.95 2.29
C ASN A 48 -2.52 -7.20 2.56
N ALA A 49 -2.55 -7.65 3.81
CA ALA A 49 -3.30 -8.83 4.24
C ALA A 49 -4.82 -8.65 4.14
N LEU A 50 -5.32 -7.43 4.01
CA LEU A 50 -6.74 -7.13 3.87
C LEU A 50 -7.11 -6.71 2.45
N SER A 51 -6.48 -7.38 1.48
CA SER A 51 -6.66 -7.15 0.05
C SER A 51 -6.75 -8.43 -0.77
N ALA A 52 -7.29 -8.30 -1.97
CA ALA A 52 -7.35 -9.33 -2.99
C ALA A 52 -7.36 -8.73 -4.39
N VAL A 53 -7.31 -9.56 -5.42
CA VAL A 53 -7.59 -9.19 -6.82
C VAL A 53 -8.61 -10.18 -7.38
N ILE A 54 -9.63 -9.66 -8.04
CA ILE A 54 -10.63 -10.45 -8.78
C ILE A 54 -10.36 -10.24 -10.27
N LEU A 55 -10.17 -11.34 -11.02
CA LEU A 55 -9.87 -11.31 -12.45
C LEU A 55 -10.94 -12.08 -13.22
N PHE A 56 -11.50 -11.46 -14.25
CA PHE A 56 -12.51 -12.07 -15.12
C PHE A 56 -12.57 -11.37 -16.48
N ARG A 57 -13.30 -11.99 -17.41
CA ARG A 57 -13.60 -11.43 -18.73
C ARG A 57 -15.08 -11.20 -18.91
N THR A 58 -15.41 -10.21 -19.73
CA THR A 58 -16.76 -9.97 -20.24
C THR A 58 -16.74 -10.04 -21.76
N GLU A 59 -17.79 -10.59 -22.36
CA GLU A 59 -17.89 -10.70 -23.83
C GLU A 59 -17.86 -9.32 -24.50
N GLU A 60 -18.56 -8.36 -23.90
CA GLU A 60 -18.65 -6.99 -24.37
C GLU A 60 -17.86 -6.03 -23.47
N PRO A 61 -17.27 -4.95 -24.02
CA PRO A 61 -16.60 -3.93 -23.24
C PRO A 61 -17.52 -3.31 -22.19
N THR A 62 -17.25 -3.57 -20.91
CA THR A 62 -18.13 -3.23 -19.79
C THR A 62 -17.36 -2.44 -18.75
N ALA A 63 -17.92 -1.35 -18.22
CA ALA A 63 -17.37 -0.68 -17.04
C ALA A 63 -17.88 -1.42 -15.80
N ILE A 64 -17.04 -1.60 -14.79
CA ILE A 64 -17.36 -2.43 -13.61
C ILE A 64 -17.37 -1.56 -12.36
N THR A 65 -18.34 -1.81 -11.49
CA THR A 65 -18.36 -1.30 -10.12
C THR A 65 -18.18 -2.46 -9.16
N VAL A 66 -17.34 -2.23 -8.15
CA VAL A 66 -17.17 -3.10 -7.00
C VAL A 66 -17.72 -2.39 -5.76
N ARG A 67 -18.42 -3.15 -4.93
CA ARG A 67 -18.77 -2.79 -3.57
C ARG A 67 -18.20 -3.83 -2.61
N VAL A 68 -17.25 -3.42 -1.79
CA VAL A 68 -16.77 -4.22 -0.64
C VAL A 68 -17.72 -3.97 0.51
N LYS A 69 -18.49 -5.00 0.92
CA LYS A 69 -19.50 -4.84 1.96
C LYS A 69 -18.84 -4.60 3.32
N GLY A 70 -19.22 -3.50 3.94
CA GLY A 70 -18.97 -3.22 5.35
C GLY A 70 -19.88 -4.06 6.25
N LYS A 71 -19.55 -4.12 7.55
CA LYS A 71 -20.47 -4.64 8.57
C LYS A 71 -21.76 -3.82 8.68
N THR A 72 -21.70 -2.57 8.23
CA THR A 72 -22.84 -1.66 8.02
C THR A 72 -22.79 -1.11 6.59
N GLU A 73 -23.91 -0.57 6.09
CA GLU A 73 -23.93 0.08 4.77
C GLU A 73 -23.03 1.32 4.68
N LYS A 74 -22.83 2.02 5.81
CA LYS A 74 -21.96 3.19 5.89
C LYS A 74 -20.47 2.82 5.82
N ALA A 75 -20.12 1.57 6.06
CA ALA A 75 -18.75 1.04 6.00
C ALA A 75 -18.44 0.36 4.65
N ASP A 76 -19.35 0.44 3.69
CA ASP A 76 -19.12 -0.09 2.35
C ASP A 76 -18.12 0.78 1.58
N PHE A 77 -17.19 0.14 0.88
CA PHE A 77 -16.34 0.84 -0.09
C PHE A 77 -16.80 0.58 -1.51
N TYR A 78 -16.80 1.64 -2.32
CA TYR A 78 -17.20 1.58 -3.73
C TYR A 78 -16.02 2.00 -4.61
N GLN A 79 -15.79 1.25 -5.67
CA GLN A 79 -14.82 1.63 -6.69
C GLN A 79 -15.35 1.27 -8.07
N SER A 80 -15.10 2.13 -9.05
CA SER A 80 -15.48 1.86 -10.44
C SER A 80 -14.30 1.94 -11.37
N PHE A 81 -14.33 1.06 -12.35
CA PHE A 81 -13.25 0.80 -13.28
C PHE A 81 -13.73 1.08 -14.71
N PRO A 82 -12.83 1.58 -15.57
CA PRO A 82 -13.18 1.94 -16.93
C PRO A 82 -13.65 0.72 -17.75
N ARG A 83 -14.25 0.99 -18.90
CA ARG A 83 -14.73 -0.06 -19.81
C ARG A 83 -13.58 -0.93 -20.30
N GLY A 84 -13.78 -2.24 -20.25
CA GLY A 84 -12.85 -3.24 -20.77
C GLY A 84 -13.53 -4.59 -20.96
N THR A 85 -12.83 -5.52 -21.61
CA THR A 85 -13.23 -6.94 -21.72
C THR A 85 -12.41 -7.84 -20.81
N GLU A 86 -11.23 -7.40 -20.40
CA GLU A 86 -10.44 -8.04 -19.35
C GLU A 86 -10.42 -7.14 -18.11
N HIS A 87 -10.79 -7.71 -16.97
CA HIS A 87 -10.94 -7.01 -15.70
C HIS A 87 -9.95 -7.58 -14.71
N ILE A 88 -9.02 -6.75 -14.22
CA ILE A 88 -8.09 -7.09 -13.14
C ILE A 88 -8.37 -6.11 -12.02
N ILE A 89 -9.24 -6.53 -11.10
CA ILE A 89 -9.91 -5.62 -10.19
C ILE A 89 -9.29 -5.73 -8.79
N PRO A 90 -8.52 -4.71 -8.33
CA PRO A 90 -8.01 -4.69 -6.96
C PRO A 90 -9.17 -4.54 -5.97
N ILE A 91 -9.15 -5.35 -4.92
CA ILE A 91 -10.08 -5.31 -3.81
C ILE A 91 -9.29 -4.90 -2.57
N VAL A 92 -9.68 -3.78 -1.97
CA VAL A 92 -9.10 -3.26 -0.74
C VAL A 92 -10.21 -3.06 0.29
N GLY A 93 -9.87 -3.12 1.58
CA GLY A 93 -10.87 -2.91 2.61
C GLY A 93 -11.54 -4.19 3.12
N LEU A 94 -10.87 -5.34 3.01
CA LEU A 94 -11.37 -6.56 3.63
C LEU A 94 -11.26 -6.45 5.17
N TYR A 95 -12.10 -7.19 5.89
CA TYR A 95 -11.97 -7.41 7.33
C TYR A 95 -11.10 -8.64 7.61
N SER A 96 -10.42 -8.64 8.75
CA SER A 96 -9.67 -9.78 9.30
C SER A 96 -10.60 -10.85 9.89
N ASP A 97 -10.20 -12.12 9.80
CA ASP A 97 -10.97 -13.29 10.30
C ASP A 97 -12.45 -13.24 9.89
N TYR A 98 -12.70 -12.98 8.60
CA TYR A 98 -14.03 -12.66 8.12
C TYR A 98 -14.32 -13.25 6.74
N GLU A 99 -15.60 -13.56 6.50
CA GLU A 99 -16.12 -13.91 5.18
C GLU A 99 -16.61 -12.66 4.45
N ASN A 100 -15.67 -11.93 3.87
CA ASN A 100 -15.94 -10.69 3.17
C ASN A 100 -16.83 -10.92 1.95
N LYS A 101 -17.85 -10.07 1.78
CA LYS A 101 -18.76 -10.12 0.62
C LYS A 101 -18.42 -8.98 -0.34
N ILE A 102 -18.12 -9.33 -1.58
CA ILE A 102 -17.75 -8.40 -2.65
C ILE A 102 -18.86 -8.45 -3.70
N GLU A 103 -19.60 -7.37 -3.87
CA GLU A 103 -20.58 -7.25 -4.95
C GLU A 103 -19.89 -6.63 -6.18
N VAL A 104 -19.96 -7.31 -7.32
CA VAL A 104 -19.40 -6.85 -8.59
C VAL A 104 -20.53 -6.76 -9.60
N TYR A 105 -20.64 -5.63 -10.29
CA TYR A 105 -21.73 -5.38 -11.24
C TYR A 105 -21.29 -4.42 -12.34
N PRO A 106 -21.92 -4.46 -13.54
CA PRO A 106 -21.73 -3.43 -14.54
C PRO A 106 -22.12 -2.05 -14.00
N TRP A 107 -21.40 -1.00 -14.41
CA TRP A 107 -21.63 0.38 -13.99
C TRP A 107 -23.12 0.77 -14.10
N GLN A 108 -23.68 1.29 -13.01
CA GLN A 108 -25.09 1.68 -12.87
C GLN A 108 -26.15 0.56 -13.04
N LYS A 109 -25.74 -0.71 -13.09
CA LYS A 109 -26.65 -1.87 -13.19
C LYS A 109 -26.58 -2.76 -11.96
N TYR A 110 -26.93 -2.20 -10.80
CA TYR A 110 -26.85 -2.90 -9.51
C TYR A 110 -27.73 -4.16 -9.44
N ASP A 111 -28.82 -4.19 -10.20
CA ASP A 111 -29.71 -5.34 -10.37
C ASP A 111 -29.00 -6.57 -10.98
N GLN A 112 -27.87 -6.36 -11.67
CA GLN A 112 -27.06 -7.41 -12.29
C GLN A 112 -25.87 -7.85 -11.43
N LYS A 113 -25.90 -7.59 -10.12
CA LYS A 113 -24.79 -7.92 -9.23
C LYS A 113 -24.54 -9.41 -9.08
N VAL A 114 -23.26 -9.74 -9.03
CA VAL A 114 -22.75 -11.04 -8.56
C VAL A 114 -22.01 -10.81 -7.24
N THR A 115 -22.28 -11.64 -6.24
CA THR A 115 -21.60 -11.57 -4.93
C THR A 115 -20.56 -12.68 -4.82
N HIS A 116 -19.31 -12.29 -4.61
CA HIS A 116 -18.22 -13.20 -4.27
C HIS A 116 -17.92 -13.17 -2.78
N THR A 117 -17.40 -14.27 -2.26
CA THR A 117 -16.94 -14.37 -0.86
C THR A 117 -15.43 -14.55 -0.82
N ILE A 118 -14.76 -13.76 -0.01
CA ILE A 118 -13.31 -13.86 0.23
C ILE A 118 -13.10 -14.06 1.73
N LYS A 119 -12.63 -15.25 2.11
CA LYS A 119 -12.27 -15.55 3.50
C LYS A 119 -10.85 -15.09 3.78
N THR A 120 -10.69 -14.30 4.83
CA THR A 120 -9.40 -13.83 5.33
C THR A 120 -9.05 -14.56 6.64
N PRO A 121 -7.77 -14.87 6.89
CA PRO A 121 -7.33 -15.28 8.22
C PRO A 121 -7.32 -14.08 9.18
N GLU A 122 -7.11 -14.35 10.47
CA GLU A 122 -6.78 -13.29 11.43
C GLU A 122 -5.45 -12.63 11.06
N THR A 123 -5.42 -11.29 11.05
CA THR A 123 -4.23 -10.50 10.74
C THR A 123 -3.66 -9.87 12.01
N ASN A 124 -2.35 -9.57 12.01
CA ASN A 124 -1.66 -9.08 13.20
C ASN A 124 -2.20 -7.72 13.70
N GLY A 125 -2.57 -6.84 12.77
CA GLY A 125 -3.07 -5.50 13.07
C GLY A 125 -4.53 -5.46 13.49
N ALA A 126 -5.27 -6.57 13.43
CA ALA A 126 -6.73 -6.62 13.55
C ALA A 126 -7.31 -6.04 14.86
N LYS A 127 -6.50 -5.90 15.91
CA LYS A 127 -6.92 -5.48 17.26
C LYS A 127 -6.12 -4.29 17.80
N LEU A 128 -5.45 -3.52 16.93
CA LEU A 128 -4.63 -2.38 17.37
C LEU A 128 -5.44 -1.13 17.76
N VAL A 129 -6.73 -1.07 17.42
CA VAL A 129 -7.58 0.08 17.72
C VAL A 129 -8.29 -0.13 19.05
N GLU A 130 -7.93 0.66 20.07
CA GLU A 130 -8.56 0.61 21.40
C GLU A 130 -9.84 1.44 21.48
N ASN A 131 -9.88 2.58 20.78
CA ASN A 131 -10.99 3.52 20.80
C ASN A 131 -11.08 4.27 19.45
N MET A 132 -12.31 4.51 19.00
CA MET A 132 -12.62 5.36 17.86
C MET A 132 -13.86 6.19 18.21
N ASP A 133 -13.72 7.52 18.17
CA ASP A 133 -14.83 8.46 18.37
C ASP A 133 -14.96 9.36 17.14
N THR A 134 -15.86 8.97 16.25
CA THR A 134 -16.16 9.70 15.01
C THR A 134 -17.56 9.34 14.50
N THR A 135 -17.96 9.90 13.37
CA THR A 135 -19.24 9.59 12.71
C THR A 135 -19.02 9.16 11.26
N PRO A 136 -19.89 8.30 10.71
CA PRO A 136 -19.85 7.97 9.29
C PRO A 136 -20.07 9.18 8.38
N GLU A 137 -20.75 10.23 8.84
CA GLU A 137 -20.93 11.48 8.08
C GLU A 137 -19.62 12.28 7.97
N TYR A 138 -18.80 12.27 9.03
CA TYR A 138 -17.51 12.95 9.05
C TYR A 138 -16.47 12.20 8.22
N MET A 139 -16.35 10.89 8.46
CA MET A 139 -15.37 10.04 7.78
C MET A 139 -15.76 9.70 6.34
N GLN A 140 -17.06 9.57 6.05
CA GLN A 140 -17.57 9.08 4.78
C GLN A 140 -16.93 7.73 4.42
N ASP A 141 -16.36 7.62 3.22
CA ASP A 141 -15.61 6.47 2.72
C ASP A 141 -14.09 6.60 2.91
N ASN A 142 -13.63 7.60 3.68
CA ASN A 142 -12.23 7.72 4.04
C ASN A 142 -11.82 6.71 5.10
N VAL A 143 -10.52 6.48 5.18
CA VAL A 143 -9.87 5.72 6.25
C VAL A 143 -8.82 6.58 6.93
N ILE A 144 -8.55 6.31 8.21
CA ILE A 144 -7.41 6.89 8.91
C ILE A 144 -6.25 5.90 8.80
N PHE A 145 -5.14 6.33 8.21
CA PHE A 145 -3.89 5.56 8.25
C PHE A 145 -3.19 5.77 9.58
N LEU A 146 -2.76 4.67 10.20
CA LEU A 146 -1.91 4.66 11.38
C LEU A 146 -0.57 4.07 10.97
N CYS A 147 0.44 4.93 10.86
CA CYS A 147 1.77 4.57 10.38
C CYS A 147 2.79 4.68 11.53
N PRO A 148 3.49 3.59 11.89
CA PRO A 148 4.45 3.60 12.98
C PRO A 148 5.81 4.16 12.56
N ALA A 149 6.61 4.55 13.55
CA ALA A 149 8.00 5.00 13.39
C ALA A 149 9.04 3.88 13.55
N ILE A 150 8.59 2.66 13.91
CA ILE A 150 9.43 1.50 14.22
C ILE A 150 8.82 0.23 13.61
N SER A 151 9.17 -0.96 14.12
CA SER A 151 8.84 -2.26 13.51
C SER A 151 7.36 -2.68 13.50
N ASP A 152 6.45 -1.87 14.03
CA ASP A 152 5.01 -2.16 13.94
C ASP A 152 4.52 -2.09 12.48
N LEU A 153 3.33 -2.61 12.25
CA LEU A 153 2.73 -2.68 10.92
C LEU A 153 1.75 -1.53 10.72
N ALA A 154 1.84 -0.86 9.57
CA ALA A 154 0.89 0.19 9.26
C ALA A 154 -0.49 -0.40 8.93
N ILE A 155 -1.52 0.24 9.49
CA ILE A 155 -2.92 -0.13 9.29
C ILE A 155 -3.73 1.05 8.77
N ALA A 156 -4.91 0.78 8.22
CA ALA A 156 -5.91 1.80 8.00
C ALA A 156 -7.27 1.38 8.56
N VAL A 157 -8.00 2.32 9.16
CA VAL A 157 -9.25 2.05 9.88
C VAL A 157 -10.40 2.87 9.31
N ASP A 158 -11.58 2.28 9.25
CA ASP A 158 -12.80 2.99 8.85
C ASP A 158 -13.42 3.78 10.01
N TYR A 159 -14.57 4.41 9.77
CA TYR A 159 -15.26 5.23 10.77
C TYR A 159 -15.66 4.45 12.04
N ALA A 160 -15.80 3.12 11.97
CA ALA A 160 -16.17 2.28 13.10
C ALA A 160 -14.95 1.84 13.91
N GLY A 161 -13.74 2.22 13.49
CA GLY A 161 -12.48 1.75 14.07
C GLY A 161 -12.13 0.33 13.63
N ASP A 162 -12.86 -0.24 12.67
CA ASP A 162 -12.50 -1.53 12.12
C ASP A 162 -11.28 -1.39 11.20
N VAL A 163 -10.32 -2.31 11.32
CA VAL A 163 -9.14 -2.36 10.45
C VAL A 163 -9.53 -2.86 9.07
N ARG A 164 -9.22 -2.07 8.04
CA ARG A 164 -9.56 -2.30 6.63
C ARG A 164 -8.32 -2.40 5.72
N LEU A 165 -7.14 -2.11 6.25
CA LEU A 165 -5.85 -2.35 5.62
C LEU A 165 -4.86 -2.76 6.71
N ASP A 166 -4.05 -3.77 6.43
CA ASP A 166 -3.03 -4.26 7.36
C ASP A 166 -1.80 -4.70 6.56
N PHE A 167 -0.72 -3.92 6.65
CA PHE A 167 0.50 -4.25 5.94
C PHE A 167 1.28 -5.38 6.61
N THR A 168 1.85 -6.28 5.82
CA THR A 168 2.57 -7.45 6.34
C THR A 168 4.06 -7.22 6.54
N GLU A 169 4.54 -6.02 6.22
CA GLU A 169 5.93 -5.59 6.34
C GLU A 169 5.95 -4.21 7.04
N ALA A 170 7.01 -3.92 7.78
CA ALA A 170 7.16 -2.67 8.54
C ALA A 170 7.44 -1.49 7.60
N MET A 171 6.39 -1.04 6.94
CA MET A 171 6.33 0.19 6.16
C MET A 171 6.17 1.33 7.16
N VAL A 172 7.25 2.07 7.38
CA VAL A 172 7.33 3.11 8.42
C VAL A 172 7.25 4.50 7.82
N TRP A 173 7.07 5.47 8.71
CA TRP A 173 7.03 6.91 8.42
C TRP A 173 5.76 7.38 7.73
N ASP A 174 5.80 8.64 7.33
CA ASP A 174 4.69 9.33 6.73
C ASP A 174 4.22 8.67 5.43
N ILE A 175 2.93 8.77 5.19
CA ILE A 175 2.23 8.28 4.01
C ILE A 175 1.62 9.45 3.26
N LYS A 176 1.91 9.56 1.97
CA LYS A 176 1.32 10.59 1.11
C LYS A 176 0.57 9.96 -0.05
N ARG A 177 -0.62 10.48 -0.33
CA ARG A 177 -1.39 10.12 -1.52
C ARG A 177 -0.94 10.98 -2.69
N LEU A 178 -0.48 10.35 -3.76
CA LEU A 178 -0.12 10.99 -5.02
C LEU A 178 -1.36 11.31 -5.86
N PRO A 179 -1.28 12.23 -6.84
CA PRO A 179 -2.42 12.59 -7.70
C PRO A 179 -3.03 11.42 -8.48
N ASN A 180 -2.24 10.39 -8.78
CA ASN A 180 -2.70 9.16 -9.43
C ASN A 180 -3.42 8.18 -8.47
N GLY A 181 -3.53 8.51 -7.18
CA GLY A 181 -4.13 7.68 -6.15
C GLY A 181 -3.19 6.66 -5.52
N ASN A 182 -1.95 6.53 -5.99
CA ASN A 182 -0.93 5.73 -5.32
C ASN A 182 -0.51 6.37 -4.00
N LEU A 183 0.12 5.55 -3.17
CA LEU A 183 0.68 5.89 -1.86
C LEU A 183 2.19 5.93 -1.98
N LEU A 184 2.80 6.91 -1.33
CA LEU A 184 4.23 7.08 -1.23
C LEU A 184 4.64 6.90 0.24
N MET A 185 5.47 5.90 0.52
CA MET A 185 5.77 5.43 1.88
C MET A 185 7.18 4.83 1.98
N GLY A 186 7.81 4.86 3.16
CA GLY A 186 9.14 4.28 3.38
C GLY A 186 9.18 2.77 3.12
N SER A 187 10.25 2.29 2.47
CA SER A 187 10.48 0.85 2.24
C SER A 187 10.66 0.07 3.56
N GLU A 188 10.42 -1.24 3.55
CA GLU A 188 10.59 -2.11 4.72
C GLU A 188 12.05 -2.42 5.09
N ARG A 189 13.00 -1.92 4.30
CA ARG A 189 14.41 -2.29 4.37
C ARG A 189 15.18 -1.37 5.30
N LEU A 190 15.30 -1.79 6.55
CA LEU A 190 16.18 -1.14 7.52
C LEU A 190 17.64 -1.18 7.03
N MET A 191 18.22 -0.01 6.85
CA MET A 191 19.60 0.18 6.46
C MET A 191 20.49 0.44 7.67
N ARG A 192 20.01 1.21 8.66
CA ARG A 192 20.77 1.53 9.88
C ARG A 192 19.81 1.81 11.05
N MET A 193 20.17 1.31 12.23
CA MET A 193 19.49 1.69 13.47
C MET A 193 19.62 3.21 13.72
N PRO A 194 18.61 3.86 14.32
CA PRO A 194 17.40 3.24 14.85
C PRO A 194 16.31 2.89 13.83
N TYR A 195 16.23 3.57 12.68
CA TYR A 195 15.04 3.48 11.82
C TYR A 195 15.25 3.97 10.37
N PHE A 196 16.50 4.10 9.91
CA PHE A 196 16.80 4.58 8.57
C PHE A 196 16.54 3.48 7.55
N VAL A 197 15.64 3.71 6.60
CA VAL A 197 15.29 2.73 5.57
C VAL A 197 15.94 3.05 4.22
N SER A 198 16.10 2.06 3.36
CA SER A 198 16.86 2.21 2.10
C SER A 198 16.19 3.10 1.06
N GLY A 199 14.88 3.32 1.17
CA GLY A 199 14.17 4.11 0.19
C GLY A 199 12.69 4.32 0.48
N ILE A 200 11.98 4.67 -0.58
CA ILE A 200 10.56 5.01 -0.58
C ILE A 200 9.90 4.21 -1.70
N TYR A 201 8.77 3.57 -1.43
CA TYR A 201 7.94 2.93 -2.44
C TYR A 201 6.82 3.86 -2.90
N GLU A 202 6.58 3.89 -4.21
CA GLU A 202 5.28 4.21 -4.77
C GLU A 202 4.50 2.91 -4.94
N LEU A 203 3.38 2.77 -4.22
CA LEU A 203 2.55 1.57 -4.22
C LEU A 203 1.06 1.91 -4.28
N SER A 204 0.21 0.95 -4.66
CA SER A 204 -1.24 1.07 -4.50
C SER A 204 -1.72 0.42 -3.21
N ALA A 205 -2.91 0.77 -2.72
CA ALA A 205 -3.47 0.23 -1.48
C ALA A 205 -3.68 -1.31 -1.49
N VAL A 206 -3.74 -1.96 -2.65
CA VAL A 206 -3.75 -3.45 -2.75
C VAL A 206 -2.37 -4.07 -2.44
N GLY A 207 -1.35 -3.24 -2.21
CA GLY A 207 0.01 -3.65 -1.86
C GLY A 207 0.97 -3.76 -3.04
N LYS A 208 0.53 -3.50 -4.28
CA LYS A 208 1.43 -3.53 -5.46
C LYS A 208 2.39 -2.35 -5.42
N VAL A 209 3.69 -2.63 -5.40
CA VAL A 209 4.77 -1.64 -5.56
C VAL A 209 5.01 -1.42 -7.05
N TYR A 210 4.91 -0.16 -7.48
CA TYR A 210 5.20 0.25 -8.86
C TYR A 210 6.64 0.70 -9.04
N ARG A 211 7.19 1.40 -8.04
CA ARG A 211 8.54 1.97 -8.07
C ARG A 211 9.14 1.97 -6.66
N GLU A 212 10.45 1.77 -6.60
CA GLU A 212 11.26 2.06 -5.42
C GLU A 212 12.23 3.19 -5.78
N TYR A 213 12.18 4.27 -4.98
CA TYR A 213 13.16 5.35 -5.01
C TYR A 213 14.18 5.09 -3.90
N ARG A 214 15.39 4.73 -4.29
CA ARG A 214 16.47 4.51 -3.33
C ARG A 214 17.00 5.84 -2.83
N VAL A 215 17.09 5.98 -1.52
CA VAL A 215 17.51 7.20 -0.85
C VAL A 215 18.91 6.96 -0.31
N PRO A 216 19.98 7.52 -0.93
CA PRO A 216 21.34 7.34 -0.45
C PRO A 216 21.46 7.74 1.00
N HIS A 217 22.24 7.03 1.82
CA HIS A 217 22.41 7.33 3.24
C HIS A 217 21.14 7.24 4.11
N GLY A 218 20.03 6.74 3.56
CA GLY A 218 18.83 6.38 4.30
C GLY A 218 17.74 7.45 4.33
N TYR A 219 16.51 7.00 4.15
CA TYR A 219 15.28 7.77 4.33
C TYR A 219 14.79 7.71 5.78
N HIS A 220 14.21 8.80 6.26
CA HIS A 220 13.55 8.91 7.57
C HIS A 220 12.46 10.00 7.57
N HIS A 221 11.54 9.90 8.53
CA HIS A 221 10.45 10.84 8.86
C HIS A 221 9.48 11.23 7.73
N ASP A 222 9.91 12.00 6.73
CA ASP A 222 9.01 12.67 5.81
C ASP A 222 9.56 12.83 4.38
N GLN A 223 8.64 12.83 3.44
CA GLN A 223 8.86 13.02 2.02
C GLN A 223 7.68 13.78 1.40
N ILE A 224 7.95 14.54 0.34
CA ILE A 224 6.91 15.21 -0.45
C ILE A 224 7.16 15.06 -1.95
N SER A 225 6.07 14.94 -2.71
CA SER A 225 6.10 15.08 -4.16
C SER A 225 6.03 16.56 -4.56
N LEU A 226 6.96 17.00 -5.40
CA LEU A 226 6.95 18.32 -6.01
C LEU A 226 5.95 18.37 -7.18
N PRO A 227 5.55 19.58 -7.63
CA PRO A 227 4.62 19.73 -8.76
C PRO A 227 5.09 19.08 -10.07
N ASN A 228 6.41 18.94 -10.28
CA ASN A 228 6.98 18.25 -11.43
C ASN A 228 7.04 16.71 -11.24
N GLY A 229 6.61 16.21 -10.08
CA GLY A 229 6.59 14.81 -9.66
C GLY A 229 7.87 14.31 -9.01
N ASP A 230 8.95 15.09 -8.99
CA ASP A 230 10.17 14.74 -8.25
C ASP A 230 9.87 14.63 -6.75
N ILE A 231 10.69 13.88 -6.02
CA ILE A 231 10.47 13.61 -4.59
C ILE A 231 11.54 14.33 -3.77
N VAL A 232 11.13 15.12 -2.78
CA VAL A 232 12.04 15.58 -1.73
C VAL A 232 11.92 14.61 -0.56
N ALA A 233 13.04 14.11 -0.08
CA ALA A 233 13.09 13.18 1.03
C ALA A 233 14.14 13.62 2.05
N LEU A 234 13.82 13.50 3.35
CA LEU A 234 14.79 13.71 4.41
C LEU A 234 15.87 12.62 4.39
N ASN A 235 17.09 13.04 4.74
CA ASN A 235 18.32 12.30 4.50
C ASN A 235 19.35 12.51 5.63
N CYS A 236 20.53 11.90 5.51
CA CYS A 236 21.61 11.99 6.50
C CYS A 236 22.98 12.12 5.85
N ASN A 237 23.93 12.76 6.54
CA ASN A 237 25.35 12.69 6.17
C ASN A 237 26.10 11.57 6.91
N LEU A 238 25.74 10.30 6.64
CA LEU A 238 26.39 9.16 7.31
C LEU A 238 27.93 9.13 7.16
N PRO A 239 28.54 9.54 6.02
CA PRO A 239 30.00 9.64 5.89
C PRO A 239 30.66 10.61 6.88
N GLU A 240 30.00 11.73 7.21
CA GLU A 240 30.50 12.70 8.19
C GLU A 240 30.02 12.41 9.62
N GLY A 241 29.19 11.38 9.79
CA GLY A 241 28.74 10.89 11.08
C GLY A 241 27.55 11.66 11.66
N THR A 242 26.95 12.58 10.91
CA THR A 242 25.73 13.29 11.29
C THR A 242 24.48 12.62 10.71
N VAL A 243 23.34 12.92 11.31
CA VAL A 243 22.04 12.34 10.96
C VAL A 243 20.98 13.45 10.93
N GLU A 244 19.93 13.23 10.15
CA GLU A 244 18.74 14.10 10.11
C GLU A 244 19.01 15.57 9.74
N ASP A 245 20.07 15.81 8.99
CA ASP A 245 20.61 17.13 8.69
C ASP A 245 20.70 17.43 7.19
N MET A 246 20.03 16.62 6.38
CA MET A 246 20.03 16.75 4.93
C MET A 246 18.66 16.46 4.32
N ALA A 247 18.45 16.97 3.10
CA ALA A 247 17.37 16.53 2.22
C ALA A 247 17.91 16.30 0.80
N VAL A 248 17.29 15.37 0.07
CA VAL A 248 17.63 15.09 -1.33
C VAL A 248 16.41 15.30 -2.23
N VAL A 249 16.64 15.78 -3.45
CA VAL A 249 15.65 15.79 -4.54
C VAL A 249 15.95 14.61 -5.45
N ILE A 250 14.97 13.74 -5.62
CA ILE A 250 15.05 12.52 -6.40
C ILE A 250 14.22 12.69 -7.66
N ASP A 251 14.84 12.42 -8.80
CA ASP A 251 14.16 12.42 -10.09
C ASP A 251 13.09 11.32 -10.13
N LYS A 252 11.86 11.68 -10.49
CA LYS A 252 10.73 10.75 -10.48
C LYS A 252 10.85 9.60 -11.49
N ASP A 253 11.61 9.78 -12.57
CA ASP A 253 11.65 8.83 -13.68
C ASP A 253 12.88 7.91 -13.61
N THR A 254 14.00 8.43 -13.15
CA THR A 254 15.29 7.73 -13.05
C THR A 254 15.63 7.29 -11.64
N GLY A 255 15.01 7.90 -10.61
CA GLY A 255 15.34 7.65 -9.21
C GLY A 255 16.70 8.21 -8.77
N HIS A 256 17.40 8.97 -9.62
CA HIS A 256 18.68 9.57 -9.28
C HIS A 256 18.52 10.85 -8.46
N VAL A 257 19.47 11.10 -7.55
CA VAL A 257 19.55 12.36 -6.83
C VAL A 257 19.94 13.49 -7.78
N LYS A 258 19.06 14.47 -7.93
CA LYS A 258 19.29 15.71 -8.69
C LYS A 258 20.01 16.77 -7.87
N LYS A 259 19.68 16.82 -6.58
CA LYS A 259 20.16 17.86 -5.67
C LYS A 259 20.17 17.35 -4.25
N THR A 260 21.13 17.85 -3.50
CA THR A 260 21.26 17.62 -2.07
C THR A 260 21.28 18.97 -1.36
N PHE A 261 20.54 19.08 -0.27
CA PHE A 261 20.54 20.23 0.62
C PHE A 261 21.21 19.80 1.92
N ASN A 262 22.31 20.45 2.28
CA ASN A 262 22.94 20.30 3.58
C ASN A 262 22.42 21.41 4.49
N PHE A 263 21.78 21.05 5.60
CA PHE A 263 21.14 22.04 6.47
C PHE A 263 22.16 22.95 7.16
N ALA A 264 23.39 22.47 7.37
CA ALA A 264 24.46 23.28 7.96
C ALA A 264 24.83 24.52 7.10
N ASP A 265 24.50 24.52 5.81
CA ASP A 265 24.75 25.66 4.92
C ASP A 265 23.85 26.86 5.24
N PHE A 266 22.72 26.65 5.92
CA PHE A 266 21.71 27.67 6.17
C PHE A 266 21.12 27.67 7.58
N ILE A 267 21.37 26.64 8.39
CA ILE A 267 21.00 26.53 9.79
C ILE A 267 22.27 26.38 10.61
N LYS A 268 22.39 27.13 11.72
CA LYS A 268 23.45 26.92 12.69
C LYS A 268 22.96 25.93 13.76
N PRO A 269 23.57 24.74 13.89
CA PRO A 269 23.21 23.80 14.95
C PRO A 269 23.49 24.43 16.32
N GLY A 270 22.50 24.41 17.23
CA GLY A 270 22.70 24.81 18.63
C GLY A 270 22.52 26.29 18.98
N SER A 271 21.54 26.98 18.38
CA SER A 271 20.94 28.17 19.01
C SER A 271 19.90 27.79 20.05
#